data_AF-A0A1Q8DLB3-F1
#
_entry.id   AF-A0A1Q8DLB3-F1
#
_cell.length_a   1.000
_cell.length_b   1.000
_cell.length_c   1.000
_cell.angle_alpha   90.00
_cell.angle_beta   90.00
_cell.angle_gamma   90.00
#
_symmetry.space_group_name_H-M   'P 1'
#
loop_
_entity.id
_entity.type
_entity.pdbx_description
1 polymer ?
#
loop_
_entity_poly.entity_id
_entity_poly.type
_entity_poly.pdbx_seq_one_letter_code
_entity_poly.pdbx_strand_id
1 'polypeptide(L)'
;MLYVVCLAVCSIVTQAQAGPTIKDFMKLDKGEAYFNCAYKGKTASKKCLVKHSYVKSNTHPVLKQIYGSNENLPLMTIKWPDNDTSRYVSMDSFELGNLETKELGGFSLRTTEQCLEGWCLDLSRGLIIDNASTGKEHVRLW
;
A
#
# COMPACT_ATOMS: atom_id res chain seq x y z
N MET A 1 -29.58 -27.49 52.46
CA MET A 1 -29.64 -27.03 51.06
C MET A 1 -28.42 -26.16 50.80
N LEU A 2 -27.42 -26.68 50.09
CA LEU A 2 -26.24 -25.92 49.66
C LEU A 2 -26.49 -25.43 48.22
N TYR A 3 -26.44 -24.11 48.00
CA TYR A 3 -26.44 -23.53 46.66
C TYR A 3 -24.99 -23.31 46.20
N VAL A 4 -24.57 -24.05 45.17
CA VAL A 4 -23.31 -23.80 44.48
C VAL A 4 -23.55 -22.70 43.45
N VAL A 5 -22.96 -21.52 43.69
CA VAL A 5 -22.96 -20.42 42.72
C VAL A 5 -21.81 -20.66 41.74
N CYS A 6 -22.14 -21.09 40.53
CA CYS A 6 -21.17 -21.26 39.45
C CYS A 6 -20.90 -19.89 38.82
N LEU A 7 -19.77 -19.27 39.16
CA LEU A 7 -19.28 -18.04 38.51
C LEU A 7 -18.71 -18.40 37.13
N ALA A 8 -19.50 -18.16 36.09
CA ALA A 8 -19.03 -18.23 34.71
C ALA A 8 -18.08 -17.05 34.42
N VAL A 9 -16.78 -17.31 34.39
CA VAL A 9 -15.78 -16.35 33.91
C VAL A 9 -15.88 -16.29 32.40
N CYS A 10 -16.55 -15.26 31.88
CA CYS A 10 -16.66 -15.00 30.45
C CYS A 10 -15.38 -14.31 29.96
N SER A 11 -14.35 -15.10 29.63
CA SER A 11 -13.15 -14.59 28.97
C SER A 11 -13.50 -14.20 27.53
N ILE A 12 -13.64 -12.90 27.27
CA ILE A 12 -13.76 -12.37 25.91
C ILE A 12 -12.38 -12.51 25.26
N VAL A 13 -12.20 -13.57 24.48
CA VAL A 13 -11.01 -13.73 23.64
C VAL A 13 -11.19 -12.78 22.47
N THR A 14 -10.51 -11.63 22.50
CA THR A 14 -10.42 -10.74 21.34
C THR A 14 -9.66 -11.47 20.24
N GLN A 15 -10.37 -12.14 19.33
CA GLN A 15 -9.77 -12.70 18.13
C GLN A 15 -9.18 -11.53 17.33
N ALA A 16 -7.84 -11.45 17.26
CA ALA A 16 -7.18 -10.55 16.34
C ALA A 16 -7.56 -11.00 14.92
N GLN A 17 -8.54 -10.34 14.33
CA GLN A 17 -8.92 -10.53 12.93
C GLN A 17 -7.66 -10.32 12.10
N ALA A 18 -7.17 -11.38 11.46
CA ALA A 18 -6.07 -11.25 10.52
C ALA A 18 -6.52 -10.30 9.40
N GLY A 19 -5.74 -9.24 9.17
CA GLY A 19 -5.98 -8.32 8.05
C GLY A 19 -5.89 -9.03 6.69
N PRO A 20 -6.34 -8.40 5.60
CA PRO A 20 -6.26 -8.99 4.28
C PRO A 20 -4.81 -9.30 3.90
N THR A 21 -4.60 -10.33 3.08
CA THR A 21 -3.28 -10.54 2.46
C THR A 21 -2.96 -9.37 1.54
N ILE A 22 -1.67 -9.06 1.34
CA ILE A 22 -1.28 -8.00 0.39
C ILE A 22 -1.81 -8.29 -1.02
N LYS A 23 -1.86 -9.57 -1.43
CA LYS A 23 -2.39 -10.01 -2.72
C LYS A 23 -3.86 -9.67 -2.89
N ASP A 24 -4.67 -9.85 -1.84
CA ASP A 24 -6.10 -9.54 -1.90
C ASP A 24 -6.35 -8.04 -1.79
N PHE A 25 -5.55 -7.35 -0.98
CA PHE A 25 -5.59 -5.89 -0.87
C PHE A 25 -5.29 -5.20 -2.21
N MET A 26 -4.30 -5.70 -2.97
CA MET A 26 -3.95 -5.12 -4.28
C MET A 26 -5.05 -5.25 -5.34
N LYS A 27 -6.06 -6.10 -5.12
CA LYS A 27 -7.23 -6.23 -6.01
C LYS A 27 -8.35 -5.24 -5.66
N LEU A 28 -8.25 -4.53 -4.53
CA LEU A 28 -9.26 -3.59 -4.09
C LEU A 28 -9.14 -2.28 -4.83
N ASP A 29 -10.27 -1.81 -5.36
CA ASP A 29 -10.43 -0.48 -5.95
C ASP A 29 -10.17 0.64 -4.93
N LYS A 30 -10.73 0.48 -3.74
CA LYS A 30 -10.57 1.34 -2.57
C LYS A 30 -10.54 0.48 -1.33
N GLY A 31 -9.85 0.92 -0.30
CA GLY A 31 -9.79 0.23 0.98
C GLY A 31 -8.58 0.65 1.77
N GLU A 32 -8.53 0.21 3.01
CA GLU A 32 -7.37 0.44 3.88
C GLU A 32 -7.06 -0.80 4.72
N ALA A 33 -5.78 -1.04 4.95
CA ALA A 33 -5.30 -2.16 5.75
C ALA A 33 -3.92 -1.86 6.35
N TYR A 34 -3.57 -2.60 7.39
CA TYR A 34 -2.28 -2.46 8.08
C TYR A 34 -1.32 -3.57 7.67
N PHE A 35 -0.14 -3.18 7.18
CA PHE A 35 0.93 -4.09 6.75
C PHE A 35 2.23 -3.81 7.50
N ASN A 36 3.08 -4.82 7.68
CA ASN A 36 4.46 -4.55 8.01
C ASN A 36 5.07 -3.75 6.86
N CYS A 37 6.02 -2.87 7.19
CA CYS A 37 6.53 -1.95 6.20
C CYS A 37 8.00 -1.65 6.43
N ALA A 38 8.69 -1.35 5.33
CA ALA A 38 10.04 -0.84 5.32
C ALA A 38 10.16 0.33 4.36
N TYR A 39 10.94 1.34 4.74
CA TYR A 39 11.25 2.50 3.91
C TYR A 39 12.76 2.62 3.74
N LYS A 40 13.24 2.66 2.48
CA LYS A 40 14.66 2.73 2.12
C LYS A 40 15.50 1.67 2.86
N GLY A 41 14.98 0.44 2.93
CA GLY A 41 15.62 -0.72 3.57
C GLY A 41 15.52 -0.76 5.10
N LYS A 42 14.87 0.21 5.76
CA LYS A 42 14.67 0.21 7.22
C LYS A 42 13.26 -0.26 7.56
N THR A 43 13.16 -1.38 8.27
CA THR A 43 11.89 -1.91 8.78
C THR A 43 11.33 -1.00 9.88
N ALA A 44 10.06 -0.66 9.78
CA ALA A 44 9.38 0.14 10.79
C ALA A 44 9.03 -0.70 12.03
N SER A 45 9.00 -0.06 13.21
CA SER A 45 8.69 -0.72 14.49
C SER A 45 7.21 -1.09 14.66
N LYS A 46 6.33 -0.52 13.84
CA LYS A 46 4.89 -0.78 13.81
C LYS A 46 4.43 -0.91 12.36
N LYS A 47 3.25 -1.52 12.18
CA LYS A 47 2.61 -1.59 10.86
C LYS A 47 2.26 -0.21 10.32
N CYS A 48 2.37 -0.05 9.01
CA CYS A 48 1.90 1.12 8.28
C CYS A 48 0.44 0.94 7.88
N LEU A 49 -0.33 2.03 7.89
CA LEU A 49 -1.65 2.06 7.27
C LEU A 49 -1.49 2.34 5.78
N VAL A 50 -1.99 1.44 4.94
CA VAL A 50 -1.96 1.57 3.49
C VAL A 50 -3.38 1.74 2.99
N LYS A 51 -3.60 2.71 2.12
CA LYS A 51 -4.92 3.05 1.58
C LYS A 51 -4.90 3.10 0.06
N HIS A 52 -5.83 2.39 -0.57
CA HIS A 52 -6.20 2.57 -1.96
C HIS A 52 -7.34 3.59 -2.07
N SER A 53 -7.15 4.55 -2.96
CA SER A 53 -8.07 5.65 -3.19
C SER A 53 -7.84 6.23 -4.59
N TYR A 54 -8.39 7.41 -4.83
CA TYR A 54 -8.27 8.11 -6.09
C TYR A 54 -7.89 9.55 -5.86
N VAL A 55 -7.19 10.12 -6.84
CA VAL A 55 -6.88 11.55 -6.88
C VAL A 55 -7.20 12.12 -8.25
N LYS A 56 -7.63 13.38 -8.28
CA LYS A 56 -7.83 14.08 -9.55
C LYS A 56 -6.50 14.39 -10.20
N SER A 57 -6.40 14.18 -11.51
CA SER A 57 -5.22 14.52 -12.31
C SER A 57 -4.82 16.00 -12.20
N ASN A 58 -5.75 16.91 -11.91
CA ASN A 58 -5.45 18.33 -11.64
C ASN A 58 -4.69 18.60 -10.33
N THR A 59 -4.48 17.60 -9.47
CA THR A 59 -3.69 17.73 -8.24
C THR A 59 -2.22 18.03 -8.51
N HIS A 60 -1.73 17.73 -9.72
CA HIS A 60 -0.34 17.95 -10.12
C HIS A 60 -0.29 18.47 -11.57
N PRO A 61 0.49 19.53 -11.88
CA PRO A 61 0.51 20.12 -13.23
C PRO A 61 0.83 19.13 -14.34
N VAL A 62 1.79 18.24 -14.11
CA VAL A 62 2.20 17.25 -15.12
C VAL A 62 1.13 16.16 -15.32
N LEU A 63 0.45 15.70 -14.24
CA LEU A 63 -0.67 14.76 -14.38
C LEU A 63 -1.82 15.42 -15.14
N LYS A 64 -2.08 16.71 -14.90
CA LYS A 64 -3.07 17.48 -15.64
C LYS A 64 -2.74 17.54 -17.13
N GLN A 65 -1.46 17.70 -17.47
CA GLN A 65 -0.99 17.75 -18.85
C GLN A 65 -1.13 16.40 -19.56
N ILE A 66 -0.81 15.29 -18.88
CA ILE A 66 -0.86 13.95 -19.46
C ILE A 66 -2.31 13.42 -19.56
N TYR A 67 -3.10 13.59 -18.50
CA TYR A 67 -4.43 12.94 -18.36
C TYR A 67 -5.61 13.92 -18.44
N GLY A 68 -5.38 15.23 -18.63
CA GLY A 68 -6.42 16.26 -18.60
C GLY A 68 -6.80 16.67 -17.16
N SER A 69 -7.90 17.42 -16.99
CA SER A 69 -8.19 18.08 -15.68
C SER A 69 -9.08 17.30 -14.71
N ASN A 70 -9.80 16.28 -15.18
CA ASN A 70 -10.88 15.67 -14.41
C ASN A 70 -10.74 14.16 -14.22
N GLU A 71 -9.65 13.56 -14.70
CA GLU A 71 -9.42 12.13 -14.62
C GLU A 71 -9.19 11.68 -13.17
N ASN A 72 -9.70 10.51 -12.81
CA ASN A 72 -9.50 9.92 -11.49
C ASN A 72 -8.38 8.88 -11.58
N LEU A 73 -7.21 9.23 -11.03
CA LEU A 73 -6.05 8.34 -11.04
C LEU A 73 -5.99 7.53 -9.74
N PRO A 74 -5.68 6.21 -9.81
CA PRO A 74 -5.47 5.39 -8.62
C PRO A 74 -4.35 5.97 -7.76
N LEU A 75 -4.57 6.01 -6.45
CA LEU A 75 -3.65 6.55 -5.47
C LEU A 75 -3.46 5.57 -4.32
N MET A 76 -2.21 5.15 -4.12
CA MET A 76 -1.77 4.48 -2.91
C MET A 76 -1.21 5.50 -1.92
N THR A 77 -1.79 5.55 -0.72
CA THR A 77 -1.29 6.36 0.39
C THR A 77 -0.75 5.45 1.48
N ILE A 78 0.48 5.70 1.94
CA ILE A 78 1.12 4.98 3.03
C ILE A 78 1.31 5.97 4.17
N LYS A 79 0.66 5.72 5.31
CA LYS A 79 0.90 6.45 6.55
C LYS A 79 1.88 5.66 7.41
N TRP A 80 3.05 6.25 7.62
CA TRP A 80 4.16 5.69 8.37
C TRP A 80 3.90 5.79 9.90
N PRO A 81 4.56 4.97 10.73
CA PRO A 81 4.35 4.99 12.18
C PRO A 81 4.75 6.29 12.89
N ASP A 82 5.58 7.12 12.26
CA ASP A 82 5.96 8.46 12.71
C ASP A 82 4.97 9.56 12.26
N ASN A 83 3.82 9.15 11.70
CA ASN A 83 2.79 10.00 11.08
C ASN A 83 3.21 10.71 9.78
N ASP A 84 4.41 10.44 9.25
CA ASP A 84 4.72 10.87 7.89
C ASP A 84 3.84 10.13 6.88
N THR A 85 3.69 10.68 5.67
CA THR A 85 2.84 10.10 4.62
C THR A 85 3.56 10.10 3.29
N SER A 86 3.46 9.00 2.56
CA SER A 86 3.88 8.91 1.16
C SER A 86 2.68 8.62 0.26
N ARG A 87 2.61 9.31 -0.88
CA ARG A 87 1.49 9.26 -1.81
C ARG A 87 1.97 8.94 -3.21
N TYR A 88 1.66 7.74 -3.68
CA TYR A 88 2.05 7.22 -4.98
C TYR A 88 0.83 7.14 -5.89
N VAL A 89 0.80 7.98 -6.92
CA VAL A 89 -0.22 7.91 -7.98
C VAL A 89 0.22 6.87 -9.00
N SER A 90 -0.68 5.98 -9.39
CA SER A 90 -0.43 5.05 -10.50
C SER A 90 -0.42 5.82 -11.81
N MET A 91 0.62 5.58 -12.59
CA MET A 91 0.72 6.00 -13.98
C MET A 91 0.53 4.77 -14.87
N ASP A 92 1.10 4.75 -16.06
CA ASP A 92 1.08 3.61 -16.96
C ASP A 92 2.12 2.54 -16.57
N SER A 93 1.94 1.31 -17.06
CA SER A 93 2.96 0.25 -17.01
C SER A 93 3.62 0.01 -15.64
N PHE A 94 2.86 0.08 -14.55
CA PHE A 94 3.32 -0.06 -13.16
C PHE A 94 4.23 1.09 -12.65
N GLU A 95 4.37 2.17 -13.41
CA GLU A 95 5.05 3.38 -12.97
C GLU A 95 4.23 4.13 -11.92
N LEU A 96 4.95 4.77 -11.00
CA LEU A 96 4.39 5.53 -9.91
C LEU A 96 4.97 6.95 -9.88
N GLY A 97 4.09 7.93 -9.71
CA GLY A 97 4.46 9.29 -9.36
C GLY A 97 4.38 9.50 -7.85
N ASN A 98 5.39 10.12 -7.24
CA ASN A 98 5.35 10.53 -5.84
C ASN A 98 4.85 11.96 -5.72
N LEU A 99 3.66 12.14 -5.16
CA LEU A 99 3.02 13.45 -5.04
C LEU A 99 3.66 14.35 -3.97
N GLU A 100 4.38 13.76 -3.00
CA GLU A 100 5.04 14.52 -1.93
C GLU A 100 6.36 15.12 -2.41
N THR A 101 7.16 14.36 -3.14
CA THR A 101 8.40 14.86 -3.76
C THR A 101 8.14 15.59 -5.09
N LYS A 102 6.92 15.50 -5.63
CA LYS A 102 6.52 16.01 -6.96
C LYS A 102 7.34 15.39 -8.11
N GLU A 103 7.94 14.23 -7.86
CA GLU A 103 8.66 13.46 -8.87
C GLU A 103 7.70 12.50 -9.54
N LEU A 104 7.50 12.65 -10.85
CA LEU A 104 6.76 11.71 -11.68
C LEU A 104 7.75 10.85 -12.49
N GLY A 105 7.57 9.52 -12.50
CA GLY A 105 8.43 8.61 -13.25
C GLY A 105 9.75 8.20 -12.56
N GLY A 106 9.82 8.30 -11.23
CA GLY A 106 11.01 7.91 -10.45
C GLY A 106 10.86 6.60 -9.66
N PHE A 107 9.65 6.03 -9.69
CA PHE A 107 9.28 4.87 -8.89
C PHE A 107 8.43 3.90 -9.71
N SER A 108 8.51 2.61 -9.42
CA SER A 108 7.69 1.59 -10.06
C SER A 108 7.35 0.48 -9.09
N LEU A 109 6.21 -0.18 -9.30
CA LEU A 109 5.94 -1.43 -8.61
C LEU A 109 6.84 -2.52 -9.19
N ARG A 110 7.41 -3.35 -8.32
CA ARG A 110 8.26 -4.46 -8.77
C ARG A 110 7.42 -5.49 -9.53
N THR A 111 7.92 -5.87 -10.69
CA THR A 111 7.28 -6.84 -11.57
C THR A 111 8.16 -8.07 -11.81
N THR A 112 7.55 -9.11 -12.35
CA THR A 112 8.19 -10.35 -12.80
C THR A 112 7.63 -10.75 -14.15
N GLU A 113 8.44 -11.43 -14.97
CA GLU A 113 8.05 -11.98 -16.29
C GLU A 113 7.34 -13.35 -16.17
N GLN A 114 7.09 -13.84 -14.96
CA GLN A 114 6.54 -15.17 -14.73
C GLN A 114 5.03 -15.31 -15.02
N CYS A 115 4.40 -14.32 -15.65
CA CYS A 115 2.97 -14.33 -15.95
C CYS A 115 2.67 -14.60 -17.43
N LEU A 116 1.55 -15.29 -17.68
CA LEU A 116 1.14 -15.76 -19.01
C LEU A 116 0.96 -14.64 -20.06
N GLU A 117 0.72 -13.41 -19.61
CA GLU A 117 0.46 -12.23 -20.47
C GLU A 117 1.61 -11.21 -20.43
N GLY A 118 2.80 -11.62 -19.97
CA GLY A 118 3.98 -10.76 -19.85
C GLY A 118 4.26 -10.36 -18.40
N TRP A 119 4.46 -9.07 -18.16
CA TRP A 119 4.85 -8.55 -16.86
C TRP A 119 3.67 -8.46 -15.89
N CYS A 120 3.87 -8.93 -14.66
CA CYS A 120 2.90 -8.81 -13.57
C CYS A 120 3.58 -8.43 -12.27
N LEU A 121 2.81 -7.99 -11.28
CA LEU A 121 3.33 -7.66 -9.95
C LEU A 121 4.00 -8.87 -9.29
N ASP A 122 5.25 -8.70 -8.86
CA ASP A 122 5.91 -9.66 -8.00
C ASP A 122 5.50 -9.41 -6.54
N LEU A 123 4.58 -10.24 -6.05
CA LEU A 123 4.10 -10.18 -4.67
C LEU A 123 4.72 -11.27 -3.77
N SER A 124 5.72 -12.01 -4.26
CA SER A 124 6.34 -13.14 -3.54
C SER A 124 6.96 -12.72 -2.20
N ARG A 125 7.35 -11.45 -2.07
CA ARG A 125 7.98 -10.85 -0.88
C ARG A 125 7.20 -9.67 -0.32
N GLY A 126 5.93 -9.54 -0.69
CA GLY A 126 5.12 -8.36 -0.42
C GLY A 126 5.04 -7.42 -1.63
N LEU A 127 4.34 -6.29 -1.47
CA LEU A 127 4.33 -5.23 -2.47
C LEU A 127 5.62 -4.42 -2.35
N ILE A 128 6.38 -4.31 -3.44
CA ILE A 128 7.63 -3.57 -3.48
C ILE A 128 7.51 -2.40 -4.45
N ILE A 129 7.91 -1.21 -3.99
CA ILE A 129 8.15 -0.05 -4.84
C ILE A 129 9.66 0.11 -4.98
N ASP A 130 10.15 0.12 -6.20
CA ASP A 130 11.53 0.39 -6.55
C ASP A 130 11.71 1.87 -6.90
N ASN A 131 12.90 2.41 -6.61
CA ASN A 131 13.31 3.69 -7.15
C ASN A 131 14.08 3.45 -8.45
N ALA A 132 13.52 3.90 -9.57
CA ALA A 132 14.03 3.62 -10.91
C ALA A 132 15.45 4.16 -11.13
N SER A 133 15.76 5.33 -10.55
CA SER A 133 17.08 5.96 -10.70
C SER A 133 18.21 5.18 -10.00
N THR A 134 17.90 4.49 -8.91
CA THR A 134 18.91 3.76 -8.11
C THR A 134 18.84 2.25 -8.28
N GLY A 135 17.75 1.72 -8.86
CA GLY A 135 17.46 0.29 -8.93
C GLY A 135 17.28 -0.38 -7.56
N LYS A 136 17.07 0.42 -6.50
CA LYS A 136 16.95 -0.07 -5.12
C LYS A 136 15.50 -0.08 -4.66
N GLU A 137 15.21 -1.03 -3.79
CA GLU A 137 13.95 -1.07 -3.05
C GLU A 137 13.78 0.22 -2.25
N HIS A 138 12.69 0.92 -2.53
CA HIS A 138 12.31 2.15 -1.87
C HIS A 138 11.28 1.90 -0.77
N VAL A 139 10.28 1.06 -1.04
CA VAL A 139 9.24 0.65 -0.09
C VAL A 139 9.01 -0.86 -0.21
N ARG A 140 8.74 -1.51 0.93
CA ARG A 140 8.15 -2.86 0.96
C ARG A 140 6.99 -2.92 1.95
N LEU A 141 5.91 -3.61 1.59
CA LEU A 141 4.72 -3.86 2.40
C LEU A 141 4.38 -5.36 2.45
N TRP A 142 4.20 -5.97 3.63
CA TRP A 142 3.90 -7.41 3.77
C TRP A 142 3.10 -7.79 5.04
#